data_AF-A0A7V7VQV9-F1
#
_entry.id   AF-A0A7V7VQV9-F1
#
_cell.length_a   1.000
_cell.length_b   1.000
_cell.length_c   1.000
_cell.angle_alpha   90.00
_cell.angle_beta   90.00
_cell.angle_gamma   90.00
#
_symmetry.space_group_name_H-M   'P 1'
#
loop_
_entity.id
_entity.type
_entity.pdbx_description
1 polymer ?
#
loop_
_entity_poly.entity_id
_entity_poly.type
_entity_poly.pdbx_seq_one_letter_code
_entity_poly.pdbx_strand_id
1 'polypeptide(L)'
;MSKFKRRVDPSRLTSATVDEHHWFRELLLRWRPSGVPSERTAAGKFASLRLAVRDGYLSFYCAGNQIAKVGCTYRSFYEETHHKYLDLPKQGTNSHIRVSPPSANAAEELLTKRISGSFYKQGGEKDFVDEVVGLNPGIFDLELALSFLLPGKVRPSAYRLDAASLEPDADGWRIALWEAKLAENSGARALEVPATMAQHATYSAWFREHGNAEAFIEGCRASCRYLVQLHALAKYAGNTDIAPLHRSIVEIGTNPQAPLTLDADVRYLIDVRGPKGVSFIANGHDKKLRDNGIHVQVFGNSDRMILGTRGA
;
A
#
# COMPACT_ATOMS: atom_id res chain seq x y z
N MET A 1 9.39 14.55 17.39
CA MET A 1 9.20 13.34 16.57
C MET A 1 8.41 13.68 15.32
N SER A 2 8.66 13.02 14.18
CA SER A 2 7.86 13.24 12.97
C SER A 2 6.50 12.55 13.11
N LYS A 3 5.42 13.34 13.25
CA LYS A 3 4.06 12.81 13.23
C LYS A 3 3.75 12.17 11.87
N PHE A 4 2.93 11.13 11.85
CA PHE A 4 2.43 10.53 10.61
C PHE A 4 1.71 11.58 9.78
N LYS A 5 2.03 11.65 8.49
CA LYS A 5 1.45 12.61 7.54
C LYS A 5 1.22 11.96 6.19
N ARG A 6 0.15 12.39 5.55
CA ARG A 6 -0.22 12.10 4.17
C ARG A 6 -0.62 13.43 3.55
N ARG A 7 0.25 13.96 2.71
CA ARG A 7 0.09 15.32 2.21
C ARG A 7 0.79 15.46 0.89
N VAL A 8 0.05 15.87 -0.12
CA VAL A 8 0.60 16.33 -1.39
C VAL A 8 -0.01 17.69 -1.69
N ASP A 9 0.62 18.45 -2.56
CA ASP A 9 0.06 19.75 -2.93
C ASP A 9 -1.11 19.57 -3.93
N PRO A 10 -2.37 19.87 -3.54
CA PRO A 10 -3.52 19.70 -4.43
C PRO A 10 -3.48 20.64 -5.64
N SER A 11 -2.76 21.77 -5.58
CA SER A 11 -2.57 22.67 -6.73
C SER A 11 -1.75 22.02 -7.86
N ARG A 12 -1.06 20.92 -7.56
CA ARG A 12 -0.35 20.08 -8.54
C ARG A 12 -1.15 18.87 -8.99
N LEU A 13 -2.37 18.68 -8.51
CA LEU A 13 -3.24 17.58 -8.90
C LEU A 13 -4.40 18.13 -9.72
N THR A 14 -4.08 18.60 -10.93
CA THR A 14 -5.03 19.24 -11.85
C THR A 14 -4.99 18.59 -13.22
N SER A 15 -6.06 18.80 -14.01
CA SER A 15 -6.09 18.42 -15.42
C SER A 15 -4.92 19.01 -16.22
N ALA A 16 -4.56 20.28 -15.97
CA ALA A 16 -3.40 20.90 -16.61
C ALA A 16 -2.11 20.14 -16.30
N THR A 17 -1.91 19.69 -15.06
CA THR A 17 -0.75 18.86 -14.70
C THR A 17 -0.75 17.53 -15.45
N VAL A 18 -1.91 16.92 -15.67
CA VAL A 18 -2.02 15.68 -16.47
C VAL A 18 -1.68 15.94 -17.95
N ASP A 19 -2.03 17.10 -18.48
CA ASP A 19 -1.76 17.48 -19.87
C ASP A 19 -0.28 17.85 -20.10
N GLU A 20 0.33 18.56 -19.15
CA GLU A 20 1.73 18.97 -19.18
C GLU A 20 2.72 17.81 -18.94
N HIS A 21 2.28 16.74 -18.28
CA HIS A 21 3.13 15.63 -17.87
C HIS A 21 2.61 14.29 -18.37
N HIS A 22 2.97 13.94 -19.62
CA HIS A 22 2.57 12.68 -20.25
C HIS A 22 2.94 11.43 -19.43
N TRP A 23 4.09 11.44 -18.74
CA TRP A 23 4.46 10.35 -17.83
C TRP A 23 3.46 10.17 -16.67
N PHE A 24 2.86 11.27 -16.18
CA PHE A 24 1.87 11.19 -15.10
C PHE A 24 0.53 10.69 -15.63
N ARG A 25 0.13 11.12 -16.83
CA ARG A 25 -1.01 10.58 -17.56
C ARG A 25 -0.90 9.05 -17.69
N GLU A 26 0.25 8.54 -18.12
CA GLU A 26 0.48 7.10 -18.25
C GLU A 26 0.40 6.34 -16.92
N LEU A 27 0.91 6.91 -15.82
CA LEU A 27 0.77 6.32 -14.49
C LEU A 27 -0.70 6.20 -14.07
N LEU A 28 -1.52 7.21 -14.38
CA LEU A 28 -2.96 7.21 -14.08
C LEU A 28 -3.75 6.25 -14.99
N LEU A 29 -3.36 6.10 -16.26
CA LEU A 29 -3.95 5.13 -17.18
C LEU A 29 -3.71 3.68 -16.70
N ARG A 30 -2.53 3.40 -16.13
CA ARG A 30 -2.18 2.07 -15.60
C ARG A 30 -2.67 1.81 -14.18
N TRP A 31 -3.26 2.79 -13.50
CA TRP A 31 -3.74 2.61 -12.15
C TRP A 31 -5.03 1.77 -12.11
N ARG A 32 -5.04 0.77 -11.22
CA ARG A 32 -6.22 -0.02 -10.86
C ARG A 32 -6.52 0.18 -9.35
N PRO A 33 -7.67 0.77 -8.99
CA PRO A 33 -8.11 0.86 -7.60
C PRO A 33 -8.27 -0.51 -6.94
N SER A 34 -8.25 -0.52 -5.60
CA SER A 34 -8.53 -1.73 -4.80
C SER A 34 -9.92 -2.29 -5.12
N GLY A 35 -10.09 -3.60 -4.95
CA GLY A 35 -11.32 -4.31 -5.32
C GLY A 35 -11.41 -4.67 -6.81
N VAL A 36 -10.37 -4.36 -7.58
CA VAL A 36 -10.18 -4.86 -8.94
C VAL A 36 -8.85 -5.61 -9.03
N PRO A 37 -8.85 -6.86 -9.51
CA PRO A 37 -7.62 -7.60 -9.78
C PRO A 37 -6.68 -6.80 -10.67
N SER A 38 -5.39 -6.86 -10.38
CA SER A 38 -4.40 -6.28 -11.26
C SER A 38 -4.40 -6.99 -12.61
N GLU A 39 -4.18 -6.22 -13.67
CA GLU A 39 -3.98 -6.75 -15.01
C GLU A 39 -2.70 -7.57 -15.05
N ARG A 40 -2.73 -8.64 -15.84
CA ARG A 40 -1.60 -9.55 -16.02
C ARG A 40 -1.28 -9.71 -17.49
N THR A 41 0.01 -9.87 -17.79
CA THR A 41 0.46 -10.28 -19.12
C THR A 41 0.03 -11.73 -19.40
N ALA A 42 0.16 -12.17 -20.65
CA ALA A 42 -0.08 -13.59 -21.01
C ALA A 42 0.78 -14.57 -20.21
N ALA A 43 1.94 -14.13 -19.72
CA ALA A 43 2.83 -14.91 -18.85
C ALA A 43 2.46 -14.83 -17.35
N GLY A 44 1.30 -14.26 -17.01
CA GLY A 44 0.80 -14.14 -15.64
C GLY A 44 1.46 -13.06 -14.79
N LYS A 45 2.32 -12.20 -15.37
CA LYS A 45 3.02 -11.13 -14.64
C LYS A 45 2.13 -9.91 -14.47
N PHE A 46 2.14 -9.31 -13.28
CA PHE A 46 1.38 -8.08 -13.01
C PHE A 46 1.86 -6.94 -13.92
N ALA A 47 0.92 -6.24 -14.54
CA ALA A 47 1.19 -5.18 -15.52
C ALA A 47 0.50 -3.84 -15.19
N SER A 48 -0.47 -3.84 -14.28
CA SER A 48 -1.11 -2.62 -13.77
C SER A 48 -0.44 -2.10 -12.49
N LEU A 49 -0.83 -0.90 -12.08
CA LEU A 49 -0.29 -0.21 -10.92
C LEU A 49 -1.30 -0.08 -9.78
N ARG A 50 -0.81 -0.15 -8.55
CA ARG A 50 -1.45 0.32 -7.32
C ARG A 50 -0.86 1.67 -6.94
N LEU A 51 -1.64 2.47 -6.22
CA LEU A 51 -1.27 3.84 -5.84
C LEU A 51 -1.32 3.98 -4.33
N ALA A 52 -0.35 4.69 -3.78
CA ALA A 52 -0.35 5.09 -2.37
C ALA A 52 0.15 6.53 -2.20
N VAL A 53 -0.44 7.24 -1.24
CA VAL A 53 -0.12 8.64 -0.94
C VAL A 53 0.90 8.71 0.20
N ARG A 54 1.84 9.65 0.14
CA ARG A 54 2.88 9.86 1.15
C ARG A 54 2.97 11.35 1.52
N ASP A 55 3.87 11.72 2.43
CA ASP A 55 4.17 13.13 2.70
C ASP A 55 5.13 13.67 1.62
N GLY A 56 4.58 14.49 0.73
CA GLY A 56 5.25 15.18 -0.37
C GLY A 56 5.31 14.42 -1.69
N TYR A 57 4.79 13.19 -1.76
CA TYR A 57 4.84 12.40 -3.00
C TYR A 57 3.75 11.32 -3.10
N LEU A 58 3.54 10.82 -4.31
CA LEU A 58 2.75 9.63 -4.62
C LEU A 58 3.68 8.46 -4.95
N SER A 59 3.26 7.25 -4.68
CA SER A 59 3.98 6.03 -5.05
C SER A 59 3.10 5.12 -5.88
N PHE A 60 3.61 4.71 -7.04
CA PHE A 60 2.96 3.73 -7.91
C PHE A 60 3.72 2.41 -7.83
N TYR A 61 3.00 1.33 -7.54
CA TYR A 61 3.55 -0.01 -7.32
C TYR A 61 3.01 -0.99 -8.35
N CYS A 62 3.86 -1.90 -8.82
CA CYS A 62 3.44 -3.10 -9.55
C CYS A 62 3.81 -4.30 -8.68
N ALA A 63 2.82 -5.03 -8.14
CA ALA A 63 3.04 -6.16 -7.22
C ALA A 63 4.09 -5.85 -6.14
N GLY A 64 3.81 -4.84 -5.31
CA GLY A 64 4.69 -4.38 -4.22
C GLY A 64 6.02 -3.74 -4.64
N ASN A 65 6.32 -3.64 -5.94
CA ASN A 65 7.53 -2.98 -6.44
C ASN A 65 7.22 -1.54 -6.84
N GLN A 66 7.82 -0.54 -6.17
CA GLN A 66 7.62 0.87 -6.50
C GLN A 66 8.23 1.20 -7.88
N ILE A 67 7.38 1.33 -8.89
CA ILE A 67 7.75 1.63 -10.28
C ILE A 67 8.03 3.13 -10.44
N ALA A 68 7.22 3.97 -9.81
CA ALA A 68 7.37 5.42 -9.88
C ALA A 68 7.09 6.06 -8.53
N LYS A 69 7.84 7.11 -8.23
CA LYS A 69 7.61 8.05 -7.15
C LYS A 69 7.36 9.42 -7.79
N VAL A 70 6.21 10.01 -7.50
CA VAL A 70 5.83 11.32 -8.03
C VAL A 70 5.98 12.35 -6.94
N GLY A 71 7.06 13.13 -6.97
CA GLY A 71 7.22 14.29 -6.09
C GLY A 71 6.13 15.30 -6.39
N CYS A 72 5.34 15.67 -5.38
CA CYS A 72 4.15 16.50 -5.52
C CYS A 72 4.09 17.54 -4.39
N THR A 73 4.83 18.62 -4.58
CA THR A 73 4.96 19.72 -3.62
C THR A 73 4.63 21.06 -4.29
N TYR A 74 4.42 22.11 -3.50
CA TYR A 74 4.18 23.45 -4.05
C TYR A 74 5.30 23.92 -4.98
N ARG A 75 6.55 23.50 -4.73
CA ARG A 75 7.72 23.91 -5.52
C ARG A 75 7.94 23.06 -6.75
N SER A 76 7.47 21.83 -6.77
CA SER A 76 7.92 20.87 -7.78
C SER A 76 6.93 19.72 -7.99
N PHE A 77 6.82 19.34 -9.26
CA PHE A 77 6.13 18.16 -9.73
C PHE A 77 7.08 17.37 -10.65
N TYR A 78 7.43 16.15 -10.27
CA TYR A 78 8.45 15.36 -10.99
C TYR A 78 8.33 13.86 -10.70
N GLU A 79 8.91 13.07 -11.59
CA GLU A 79 9.04 11.63 -11.44
C GLU A 79 10.45 11.23 -10.97
N GLU A 80 10.50 10.32 -10.01
CA GLU A 80 11.66 9.52 -9.66
C GLU A 80 11.36 8.04 -9.85
N THR A 81 12.35 7.26 -10.29
CA THR A 81 12.26 5.80 -10.32
C THR A 81 13.56 5.17 -9.84
N HIS A 82 13.50 3.91 -9.44
CA HIS A 82 14.66 3.20 -8.95
C HIS A 82 15.60 2.84 -10.13
N HIS A 83 16.90 3.12 -10.00
CA HIS A 83 17.91 2.91 -11.07
C HIS A 83 17.85 1.53 -11.74
N LYS A 84 17.58 0.47 -10.96
CA LYS A 84 17.36 -0.91 -11.43
C LYS A 84 16.29 -1.07 -12.54
N TYR A 85 15.40 -0.11 -12.73
CA TYR A 85 14.37 -0.12 -13.78
C TYR A 85 14.73 0.74 -14.99
N LEU A 86 15.86 1.44 -14.92
CA LEU A 86 16.39 2.29 -15.99
C LEU A 86 17.60 1.67 -16.70
N ASP A 87 18.03 0.47 -16.28
CA ASP A 87 19.31 -0.14 -16.69
C ASP A 87 20.52 0.78 -16.44
N LEU A 88 20.41 1.68 -15.45
CA LEU A 88 21.46 2.63 -15.08
C LEU A 88 22.21 2.15 -13.83
N PRO A 89 23.53 2.41 -13.74
CA PRO A 89 24.28 2.13 -12.53
C PRO A 89 23.74 2.97 -11.38
N LYS A 90 23.84 2.44 -10.16
CA LYS A 90 23.46 3.17 -8.94
C LYS A 90 24.35 4.41 -8.80
N GLN A 91 23.73 5.59 -8.67
CA GLN A 91 24.45 6.83 -8.43
C GLN A 91 24.54 7.12 -6.93
N GLY A 92 25.69 6.80 -6.33
CA GLY A 92 25.95 7.03 -4.90
C GLY A 92 25.04 6.21 -3.99
N THR A 93 24.56 6.82 -2.89
CA THR A 93 23.69 6.16 -1.92
C THR A 93 22.22 6.18 -2.30
N ASN A 94 21.80 7.13 -3.15
CA ASN A 94 20.41 7.26 -3.56
C ASN A 94 20.07 6.22 -4.65
N SER A 95 19.03 5.44 -4.40
CA SER A 95 18.62 4.39 -5.34
C SER A 95 17.59 4.89 -6.35
N HIS A 96 16.99 6.06 -6.09
CA HIS A 96 16.01 6.72 -6.94
C HIS A 96 16.66 7.84 -7.74
N ILE A 97 16.38 7.85 -9.03
CA ILE A 97 16.89 8.81 -10.00
C ILE A 97 15.72 9.61 -10.54
N ARG A 98 15.88 10.94 -10.61
CA ARG A 98 14.91 11.82 -11.26
C ARG A 98 14.95 11.59 -12.76
N VAL A 99 13.80 11.31 -13.34
CA VAL A 99 13.67 11.00 -14.77
C VAL A 99 13.44 12.30 -15.53
N SER A 100 14.14 12.48 -16.65
CA SER A 100 13.80 13.51 -17.63
C SER A 100 12.40 13.25 -18.19
N PRO A 101 11.51 14.26 -18.24
CA PRO A 101 10.17 14.09 -18.81
C PRO A 101 10.27 13.58 -20.26
N PRO A 102 9.64 12.44 -20.61
CA PRO A 102 9.60 11.98 -21.98
C PRO A 102 8.63 12.79 -22.84
N SER A 103 8.76 12.67 -24.16
CA SER A 103 7.72 13.10 -25.09
C SER A 103 6.46 12.24 -24.92
N ALA A 104 5.32 12.72 -25.41
CA ALA A 104 4.04 11.99 -25.35
C ALA A 104 4.16 10.56 -25.89
N ASN A 105 4.75 10.40 -27.09
CA ASN A 105 4.88 9.11 -27.74
C ASN A 105 5.81 8.13 -27.01
N ALA A 106 6.74 8.61 -26.19
CA ALA A 106 7.70 7.78 -25.48
C ALA A 106 7.27 7.42 -24.05
N ALA A 107 6.29 8.13 -23.48
CA ALA A 107 5.88 7.96 -22.09
C ALA A 107 5.34 6.53 -21.82
N GLU A 108 4.49 6.02 -22.70
CA GLU A 108 3.88 4.69 -22.58
C GLU A 108 4.94 3.58 -22.67
N GLU A 109 5.81 3.65 -23.68
CA GLU A 109 6.87 2.67 -23.91
C GLU A 109 7.83 2.61 -22.72
N LEU A 110 8.24 3.77 -22.20
CA LEU A 110 9.13 3.86 -21.03
C LEU A 110 8.49 3.26 -19.78
N LEU A 111 7.22 3.56 -19.51
CA LEU A 111 6.54 2.97 -18.35
C LEU A 111 6.38 1.45 -18.52
N THR A 112 6.07 0.98 -19.72
CA THR A 112 5.96 -0.45 -20.05
C THR A 112 7.29 -1.17 -19.86
N LYS A 113 8.40 -0.57 -20.30
CA LYS A 113 9.75 -1.10 -20.06
C LYS A 113 10.05 -1.21 -18.56
N ARG A 114 9.73 -0.18 -17.77
CA ARG A 114 9.98 -0.20 -16.31
C ARG A 114 9.15 -1.25 -15.58
N ILE A 115 7.87 -1.39 -15.95
CA ILE A 115 6.98 -2.42 -15.41
C ILE A 115 7.53 -3.81 -15.75
N SER A 116 7.93 -4.03 -16.99
CA SER A 116 8.56 -5.29 -17.42
C SER A 116 9.86 -5.58 -16.67
N GLY A 117 10.67 -4.55 -16.42
CA GLY A 117 11.85 -4.62 -15.58
C GLY A 117 11.58 -4.99 -14.12
N SER A 118 10.33 -4.98 -13.65
CA SER A 118 9.96 -5.45 -12.31
C SER A 118 9.63 -6.94 -12.23
N PHE A 119 9.39 -7.63 -13.36
CA PHE A 119 8.83 -8.98 -13.39
C PHE A 119 9.67 -10.05 -12.68
N TYR A 120 10.99 -9.87 -12.63
CA TYR A 120 11.90 -10.78 -11.92
C TYR A 120 11.86 -10.62 -10.39
N LYS A 121 11.24 -9.54 -9.89
CA LYS A 121 11.03 -9.26 -8.46
C LYS A 121 9.58 -9.46 -8.01
N GLN A 122 8.72 -9.89 -8.92
CA GLN A 122 7.38 -10.36 -8.58
C GLN A 122 7.48 -11.75 -7.97
N GLY A 123 6.59 -12.04 -7.04
CA GLY A 123 6.50 -13.30 -6.30
C GLY A 123 6.33 -13.10 -4.80
N GLY A 124 5.91 -14.17 -4.15
CA GLY A 124 5.84 -14.27 -2.70
C GLY A 124 4.85 -13.29 -2.06
N GLU A 125 5.24 -12.71 -0.93
CA GLU A 125 4.38 -11.87 -0.07
C GLU A 125 3.79 -10.68 -0.83
N LYS A 126 4.53 -10.11 -1.79
CA LYS A 126 4.07 -8.95 -2.56
C LYS A 126 2.95 -9.28 -3.53
N ASP A 127 3.03 -10.42 -4.19
CA ASP A 127 1.99 -10.88 -5.12
C ASP A 127 0.73 -11.22 -4.32
N PHE A 128 0.89 -11.86 -3.15
CA PHE A 128 -0.20 -12.12 -2.22
C PHE A 128 -0.89 -10.83 -1.75
N VAL A 129 -0.14 -9.79 -1.35
CA VAL A 129 -0.72 -8.49 -1.00
C VAL A 129 -1.50 -7.89 -2.17
N ASP A 130 -0.96 -7.92 -3.39
CA ASP A 130 -1.67 -7.36 -4.56
C ASP A 130 -2.97 -8.13 -4.89
N GLU A 131 -2.97 -9.46 -4.70
CA GLU A 131 -4.17 -10.30 -4.83
C GLU A 131 -5.23 -9.94 -3.79
N VAL A 132 -4.85 -9.77 -2.52
CA VAL A 132 -5.74 -9.28 -1.46
C VAL A 132 -6.29 -7.90 -1.85
N VAL A 133 -5.45 -6.97 -2.31
CA VAL A 133 -5.89 -5.64 -2.77
C VAL A 133 -6.90 -5.75 -3.91
N GLY A 134 -6.69 -6.66 -4.85
CA GLY A 134 -7.59 -6.87 -5.97
C GLY A 134 -8.97 -7.39 -5.60
N LEU A 135 -9.13 -7.99 -4.42
CA LEU A 135 -10.39 -8.56 -3.96
C LEU A 135 -11.08 -7.72 -2.88
N ASN A 136 -10.39 -6.71 -2.32
CA ASN A 136 -10.88 -5.93 -1.19
C ASN A 136 -10.99 -4.44 -1.53
N PRO A 137 -12.18 -3.96 -1.94
CA PRO A 137 -12.37 -2.58 -2.39
C PRO A 137 -12.12 -1.54 -1.29
N GLY A 138 -12.26 -1.91 -0.02
CA GLY A 138 -12.02 -1.03 1.12
C GLY A 138 -10.55 -0.70 1.42
N ILE A 139 -9.57 -1.34 0.75
CA ILE A 139 -8.15 -1.02 0.95
C ILE A 139 -7.81 0.32 0.31
N PHE A 140 -7.19 1.23 1.07
CA PHE A 140 -6.91 2.60 0.60
C PHE A 140 -5.45 3.04 0.75
N ASP A 141 -4.62 2.30 1.49
CA ASP A 141 -3.19 2.59 1.58
C ASP A 141 -2.40 1.28 1.66
N LEU A 142 -1.16 1.33 1.18
CA LEU A 142 -0.23 0.22 1.11
C LEU A 142 1.11 0.68 1.67
N GLU A 143 1.98 -0.22 2.14
CA GLU A 143 3.36 0.10 2.53
C GLU A 143 3.45 1.31 3.50
N LEU A 144 2.63 1.29 4.56
CA LEU A 144 2.50 2.40 5.49
C LEU A 144 3.70 2.45 6.43
N ALA A 145 4.59 3.41 6.22
CA ALA A 145 5.72 3.65 7.12
C ALA A 145 5.31 4.44 8.37
N LEU A 146 5.55 3.86 9.55
CA LEU A 146 5.48 4.47 10.87
C LEU A 146 6.91 4.75 11.36
N SER A 147 7.27 6.02 11.50
CA SER A 147 8.57 6.40 12.06
C SER A 147 8.50 6.37 13.59
N PHE A 148 9.30 5.50 14.20
CA PHE A 148 9.33 5.32 15.65
C PHE A 148 10.75 5.37 16.18
N LEU A 149 10.97 6.17 17.24
CA LEU A 149 12.25 6.22 17.94
C LEU A 149 12.18 5.27 19.14
N LEU A 150 12.71 4.06 18.98
CA LEU A 150 12.80 3.13 20.11
C LEU A 150 13.69 3.68 21.23
N PRO A 151 13.38 3.37 22.50
CA PRO A 151 14.27 3.67 23.62
C PRO A 151 15.71 3.20 23.36
N GLY A 152 16.69 4.07 23.64
CA GLY A 152 18.11 3.79 23.43
C GLY A 152 18.60 3.87 21.97
N LYS A 153 17.75 4.24 21.01
CA LYS A 153 18.18 4.54 19.64
C LYS A 153 18.36 6.05 19.44
N VAL A 154 19.34 6.40 18.60
CA VAL A 154 19.67 7.81 18.25
C VAL A 154 18.90 8.27 17.00
N ARG A 155 18.36 7.32 16.22
CA ARG A 155 17.62 7.62 14.98
C ARG A 155 16.33 6.80 14.94
N PRO A 156 15.22 7.39 14.45
CA PRO A 156 13.98 6.65 14.27
C PRO A 156 14.14 5.52 13.25
N SER A 157 13.48 4.40 13.51
CA SER A 157 13.29 3.30 12.57
C SER A 157 11.94 3.45 11.87
N ALA A 158 11.88 3.09 10.58
CA ALA A 158 10.64 3.08 9.82
C ALA A 158 10.07 1.65 9.81
N TYR A 159 9.05 1.41 10.62
CA TYR A 159 8.28 0.17 10.61
C TYR A 159 7.20 0.27 9.55
N ARG A 160 6.94 -0.80 8.79
CA ARG A 160 6.03 -0.75 7.64
C ARG A 160 4.94 -1.78 7.77
N LEU A 161 3.69 -1.31 7.70
CA LEU A 161 2.51 -2.15 7.53
C LEU A 161 2.23 -2.34 6.03
N ASP A 162 1.75 -3.51 5.66
CA ASP A 162 1.53 -3.85 4.25
C ASP A 162 0.30 -3.14 3.67
N ALA A 163 -0.79 -3.05 4.44
CA ALA A 163 -2.02 -2.42 3.99
C ALA A 163 -2.85 -1.78 5.11
N ALA A 164 -3.71 -0.84 4.73
CA ALA A 164 -4.78 -0.31 5.55
C ALA A 164 -6.11 -0.33 4.78
N SER A 165 -7.17 -0.75 5.46
CA SER A 165 -8.53 -0.82 4.91
C SER A 165 -9.53 -0.04 5.74
N LEU A 166 -10.64 0.32 5.11
CA LEU A 166 -11.84 0.83 5.77
C LEU A 166 -12.89 -0.28 5.84
N GLU A 167 -13.40 -0.52 7.04
CA GLU A 167 -14.50 -1.46 7.30
C GLU A 167 -15.64 -0.76 8.06
N PRO A 168 -16.90 -1.23 7.95
CA PRO A 168 -18.00 -0.67 8.71
C PRO A 168 -17.76 -0.73 10.23
N ASP A 169 -18.11 0.33 10.95
CA ASP A 169 -18.01 0.41 12.42
C ASP A 169 -19.06 1.35 12.99
N ALA A 170 -20.01 0.80 13.76
CA ALA A 170 -21.15 1.52 14.30
C ALA A 170 -21.80 2.46 13.26
N ASP A 171 -21.66 3.77 13.46
CA ASP A 171 -22.26 4.83 12.63
C ASP A 171 -21.31 5.38 11.54
N GLY A 172 -20.20 4.70 11.25
CA GLY A 172 -19.27 5.11 10.21
C GLY A 172 -18.28 4.02 9.84
N TRP A 173 -17.00 4.40 9.82
CA TRP A 173 -15.92 3.55 9.33
C TRP A 173 -14.81 3.40 10.35
N ARG A 174 -14.14 2.25 10.30
CA ARG A 174 -12.93 1.98 11.08
C ARG A 174 -11.77 1.68 10.16
N ILE A 175 -10.61 2.23 10.49
CA ILE A 175 -9.34 1.87 9.86
C ILE A 175 -8.88 0.55 10.47
N ALA A 176 -8.70 -0.47 9.64
CA ALA A 176 -8.05 -1.73 10.01
C ALA A 176 -6.67 -1.83 9.36
N LEU A 177 -5.69 -2.31 10.13
CA LEU A 177 -4.28 -2.39 9.73
C LEU A 177 -3.88 -3.84 9.51
N TRP A 178 -3.14 -4.09 8.42
CA TRP A 178 -2.82 -5.44 7.97
C TRP A 178 -1.33 -5.62 7.72
N GLU A 179 -0.82 -6.74 8.21
CA GLU A 179 0.49 -7.30 7.88
C GLU A 179 0.27 -8.64 7.19
N ALA A 180 0.82 -8.81 6.00
CA ALA A 180 0.77 -10.05 5.24
C ALA A 180 2.03 -10.88 5.50
N LYS A 181 1.87 -12.20 5.59
CA LYS A 181 2.98 -13.15 5.72
C LYS A 181 2.70 -14.39 4.91
N LEU A 182 3.74 -14.96 4.32
CA LEU A 182 3.67 -16.32 3.78
C LEU A 182 3.88 -17.34 4.90
N ALA A 183 3.30 -18.53 4.76
CA ALA A 183 3.52 -19.65 5.68
C ALA A 183 5.01 -20.05 5.84
N GLU A 184 5.85 -19.76 4.84
CA GLU A 184 7.29 -20.01 4.91
C GLU A 184 8.06 -18.98 5.76
N ASN A 185 7.43 -17.83 6.07
CA ASN A 185 8.05 -16.78 6.87
C ASN A 185 8.41 -17.32 8.27
N SER A 186 9.70 -17.31 8.57
CA SER A 186 10.21 -17.84 9.84
C SER A 186 9.79 -17.02 11.05
N GLY A 187 9.44 -15.74 10.89
CA GLY A 187 8.97 -14.87 11.98
C GLY A 187 7.52 -15.13 12.40
N ALA A 188 6.70 -15.63 11.47
CA ALA A 188 5.32 -16.08 11.75
C ALA A 188 5.27 -17.52 12.28
N ARG A 189 6.36 -18.28 12.15
CA ARG A 189 6.52 -19.63 12.68
C ARG A 189 7.14 -19.58 14.07
N ALA A 190 6.59 -20.35 15.00
CA ALA A 190 7.11 -20.41 16.37
C ALA A 190 6.94 -21.78 17.01
N LEU A 191 7.91 -22.15 17.85
CA LEU A 191 7.73 -23.22 18.84
C LEU A 191 6.80 -22.74 19.96
N GLU A 192 7.06 -21.53 20.49
CA GLU A 192 6.27 -20.91 21.56
C GLU A 192 5.78 -19.51 21.15
N VAL A 193 6.67 -18.49 21.17
CA VAL A 193 6.32 -17.09 20.84
C VAL A 193 6.84 -16.71 19.44
N PRO A 194 5.98 -16.25 18.51
CA PRO A 194 6.40 -15.76 17.21
C PRO A 194 7.32 -14.53 17.30
N ALA A 195 8.40 -14.51 16.51
CA ALA A 195 9.33 -13.37 16.48
C ALA A 195 8.63 -12.07 16.01
N THR A 196 7.57 -12.20 15.22
CA THR A 196 6.72 -11.09 14.77
C THR A 196 6.02 -10.35 15.92
N MET A 197 5.94 -10.93 17.12
CA MET A 197 5.35 -10.28 18.29
C MET A 197 6.10 -9.00 18.69
N ALA A 198 7.43 -8.94 18.50
CA ALA A 198 8.21 -7.74 18.79
C ALA A 198 7.85 -6.57 17.85
N GLN A 199 7.62 -6.89 16.57
CA GLN A 199 7.15 -5.93 15.57
C GLN A 199 5.72 -5.48 15.89
N HIS A 200 4.82 -6.42 16.21
CA HIS A 200 3.45 -6.12 16.61
C HIS A 200 3.38 -5.19 17.83
N ALA A 201 4.16 -5.49 18.89
CA ALA A 201 4.24 -4.66 20.09
C ALA A 201 4.76 -3.24 19.77
N THR A 202 5.62 -3.10 18.76
CA THR A 202 6.15 -1.81 18.32
C THR A 202 5.06 -0.95 17.67
N TYR A 203 4.16 -1.55 16.87
CA TYR A 203 3.01 -0.84 16.31
C TYR A 203 2.07 -0.33 17.41
N SER A 204 1.69 -1.20 18.34
CA SER A 204 0.83 -0.81 19.46
C SER A 204 1.48 0.27 20.33
N ALA A 205 2.80 0.21 20.55
CA ALA A 205 3.53 1.24 21.28
C ALA A 205 3.50 2.59 20.54
N TRP A 206 3.66 2.59 19.21
CA TRP A 206 3.57 3.81 18.41
C TRP A 206 2.20 4.49 18.53
N PHE A 207 1.11 3.73 18.47
CA PHE A 207 -0.24 4.29 18.58
C PHE A 207 -0.60 4.79 19.98
N ARG A 208 0.05 4.26 21.04
CA ARG A 208 -0.12 4.73 22.42
C ARG A 208 0.61 6.05 22.70
N GLU A 209 1.58 6.45 21.89
CA GLU A 209 2.21 7.76 22.04
C GLU A 209 1.19 8.87 21.77
N HIS A 210 1.19 9.88 22.65
CA HIS A 210 0.21 10.96 22.62
C HIS A 210 0.19 11.68 21.25
N GLY A 211 -0.98 11.72 20.62
CA GLY A 211 -1.20 12.43 19.35
C GLY A 211 -0.88 11.62 18.09
N ASN A 212 -0.35 10.39 18.20
CA ASN A 212 0.01 9.58 17.04
C ASN A 212 -1.21 8.94 16.38
N ALA A 213 -2.16 8.42 17.17
CA ALA A 213 -3.41 7.86 16.65
C ALA A 213 -4.24 8.92 15.90
N GLU A 214 -4.39 10.12 16.47
CA GLU A 214 -5.11 11.23 15.85
C GLU A 214 -4.41 11.68 14.56
N ALA A 215 -3.08 11.83 14.57
CA ALA A 215 -2.33 12.17 13.36
C ALA A 215 -2.44 11.08 12.29
N PHE A 216 -2.51 9.81 12.70
CA PHE A 216 -2.71 8.68 11.79
C PHE A 216 -4.09 8.71 11.13
N ILE A 217 -5.15 8.91 11.91
CA ILE A 217 -6.52 9.05 11.41
C ILE A 217 -6.61 10.21 10.41
N GLU A 218 -6.06 11.38 10.75
CA GLU A 218 -6.05 12.54 9.84
C GLU A 218 -5.25 12.29 8.56
N GLY A 219 -4.12 11.60 8.67
CA GLY A 219 -3.38 11.14 7.50
C GLY A 219 -4.20 10.20 6.62
N CYS A 220 -4.96 9.27 7.21
CA CYS A 220 -5.81 8.35 6.46
C CYS A 220 -6.97 9.08 5.75
N ARG A 221 -7.60 10.07 6.40
CA ARG A 221 -8.57 10.96 5.75
C ARG A 221 -7.97 11.68 4.55
N ALA A 222 -6.77 12.22 4.72
CA ALA A 222 -6.07 12.90 3.65
C ALA A 222 -5.75 11.95 2.47
N SER A 223 -5.27 10.73 2.74
CA SER A 223 -5.08 9.72 1.69
C SER A 223 -6.36 9.46 0.91
N CYS A 224 -7.50 9.24 1.58
CA CYS A 224 -8.79 9.01 0.92
C CYS A 224 -9.20 10.20 0.03
N ARG A 225 -9.04 11.44 0.53
CA ARG A 225 -9.32 12.66 -0.25
C ARG A 225 -8.47 12.75 -1.50
N TYR A 226 -7.17 12.47 -1.42
CA TYR A 226 -6.30 12.48 -2.58
C TYR A 226 -6.60 11.34 -3.55
N LEU A 227 -7.01 10.17 -3.07
CA LEU A 227 -7.46 9.08 -3.96
C LEU A 227 -8.70 9.47 -4.75
N VAL A 228 -9.67 10.14 -4.14
CA VAL A 228 -10.86 10.67 -4.84
C VAL A 228 -10.44 11.66 -5.93
N GLN A 229 -9.55 12.60 -5.62
CA GLN A 229 -9.04 13.57 -6.59
C GLN A 229 -8.28 12.88 -7.74
N LEU A 230 -7.39 11.94 -7.42
CA LEU A 230 -6.61 11.19 -8.41
C LEU A 230 -7.49 10.29 -9.28
N HIS A 231 -8.60 9.77 -8.74
CA HIS A 231 -9.56 8.97 -9.50
C HIS A 231 -10.27 9.81 -10.57
N ALA A 232 -10.66 11.03 -10.22
CA ALA A 232 -11.19 11.99 -11.20
C ALA A 232 -10.15 12.33 -12.28
N LEU A 233 -8.88 12.52 -11.89
CA LEU A 233 -7.79 12.78 -12.84
C LEU A 233 -7.50 11.56 -13.72
N ALA A 234 -7.63 10.34 -13.22
CA ALA A 234 -7.46 9.13 -14.03
C ALA A 234 -8.54 9.02 -15.11
N LYS A 235 -9.79 9.35 -14.78
CA LYS A 235 -10.87 9.46 -15.78
C LYS A 235 -10.55 10.53 -16.82
N TYR A 236 -10.13 11.72 -16.39
CA TYR A 236 -9.69 12.80 -17.28
C TYR A 236 -8.51 12.38 -18.18
N ALA A 237 -7.58 11.60 -17.65
CA ALA A 237 -6.43 11.07 -18.37
C ALA A 237 -6.81 10.07 -19.48
N GLY A 238 -8.06 9.60 -19.53
CA GLY A 238 -8.56 8.64 -20.52
C GLY A 238 -8.82 7.24 -19.95
N ASN A 239 -8.64 7.02 -18.65
CA ASN A 239 -8.98 5.76 -17.98
C ASN A 239 -10.49 5.72 -17.71
N THR A 240 -11.31 5.73 -18.75
CA THR A 240 -12.78 5.85 -18.66
C THR A 240 -13.43 4.68 -17.95
N ASP A 241 -12.81 3.49 -18.06
CA ASP A 241 -13.29 2.24 -17.47
C ASP A 241 -12.69 1.96 -16.09
N ILE A 242 -12.01 2.95 -15.48
CA ILE A 242 -11.50 2.81 -14.12
C ILE A 242 -12.65 2.50 -13.16
N ALA A 243 -12.55 1.38 -12.47
CA ALA A 243 -13.56 0.97 -11.51
C ALA A 243 -13.78 2.03 -10.42
N PRO A 244 -15.01 2.16 -9.90
CA PRO A 244 -15.30 3.12 -8.85
C PRO A 244 -14.49 2.82 -7.58
N LEU A 245 -14.09 3.88 -6.87
CA LEU A 245 -13.60 3.73 -5.51
C LEU A 245 -14.71 3.19 -4.61
N HIS A 246 -14.34 2.41 -3.60
CA HIS A 246 -15.29 1.94 -2.60
C HIS A 246 -15.97 3.11 -1.87
N ARG A 247 -17.25 2.93 -1.50
CA ARG A 247 -18.07 3.97 -0.87
C ARG A 247 -17.41 4.59 0.37
N SER A 248 -16.71 3.78 1.18
CA SER A 248 -16.02 4.26 2.38
C SER A 248 -14.87 5.22 2.06
N ILE A 249 -14.09 4.94 1.02
CA ILE A 249 -12.99 5.80 0.57
C ILE A 249 -13.55 7.13 0.07
N VAL A 250 -14.63 7.09 -0.70
CA VAL A 250 -15.32 8.29 -1.18
C VAL A 250 -15.84 9.10 0.00
N GLU A 251 -16.63 8.49 0.89
CA GLU A 251 -17.23 9.16 2.03
C GLU A 251 -16.19 9.83 2.95
N ILE A 252 -15.17 9.09 3.36
CA ILE A 252 -14.09 9.62 4.20
C ILE A 252 -13.29 10.70 3.47
N GLY A 253 -13.10 10.57 2.16
CA GLY A 253 -12.37 11.54 1.34
C GLY A 253 -13.12 12.85 1.08
N THR A 254 -14.45 12.82 1.04
CA THR A 254 -15.28 13.99 0.67
C THR A 254 -16.03 14.60 1.85
N ASN A 255 -16.25 13.87 2.95
CA ASN A 255 -16.93 14.36 4.14
C ASN A 255 -15.95 14.44 5.33
N PRO A 256 -15.46 15.66 5.68
CA PRO A 256 -14.58 15.85 6.83
C PRO A 256 -15.17 15.41 8.17
N GLN A 257 -16.51 15.36 8.28
CA GLN A 257 -17.23 15.00 9.50
C GLN A 257 -17.63 13.52 9.57
N ALA A 258 -17.40 12.73 8.51
CA ALA A 258 -17.75 11.32 8.51
C ALA A 258 -17.03 10.58 9.65
N PRO A 259 -17.71 9.85 10.54
CA PRO A 259 -17.06 9.16 11.65
C PRO A 259 -15.98 8.19 11.16
N LEU A 260 -14.78 8.31 11.76
CA LEU A 260 -13.63 7.48 11.43
C LEU A 260 -12.87 7.11 12.70
N THR A 261 -12.88 5.82 13.02
CA THR A 261 -12.15 5.26 14.17
C THR A 261 -10.91 4.49 13.69
N LEU A 262 -10.06 4.10 14.62
CA LEU A 262 -8.85 3.30 14.35
C LEU A 262 -8.89 2.02 15.19
N ASP A 263 -8.78 0.87 14.52
CA ASP A 263 -8.33 -0.37 15.15
C ASP A 263 -6.78 -0.36 15.19
N ALA A 264 -6.22 -0.04 16.35
CA ALA A 264 -4.77 0.04 16.53
C ALA A 264 -4.09 -1.35 16.63
N ASP A 265 -4.88 -2.43 16.70
CA ASP A 265 -4.34 -3.78 16.73
C ASP A 265 -4.11 -4.29 15.30
N VAL A 266 -2.84 -4.48 14.96
CA VAL A 266 -2.44 -4.93 13.62
C VAL A 266 -2.84 -6.38 13.41
N ARG A 267 -3.60 -6.62 12.33
CA ARG A 267 -4.13 -7.92 11.94
C ARG A 267 -3.21 -8.61 10.94
N TYR A 268 -3.21 -9.94 10.95
CA TYR A 268 -2.32 -10.74 10.13
C TYR A 268 -3.07 -11.48 9.04
N LEU A 269 -2.54 -11.43 7.82
CA LEU A 269 -2.99 -12.21 6.67
C LEU A 269 -1.92 -13.26 6.38
N ILE A 270 -2.28 -14.53 6.41
CA ILE A 270 -1.34 -15.64 6.20
C ILE A 270 -1.70 -16.39 4.91
N ASP A 271 -0.79 -16.40 3.96
CA ASP A 271 -0.90 -17.23 2.75
C ASP A 271 -0.32 -18.62 3.02
N VAL A 272 -1.19 -19.64 3.01
CA VAL A 272 -0.83 -21.05 3.19
C VAL A 272 -0.94 -21.86 1.90
N ARG A 273 -1.06 -21.21 0.73
CA ARG A 273 -1.09 -21.91 -0.57
C ARG A 273 0.26 -22.50 -0.96
N GLY A 274 1.34 -21.94 -0.42
CA GLY A 274 2.72 -22.36 -0.67
C GLY A 274 3.14 -23.67 0.00
N PRO A 275 4.36 -24.17 -0.28
CA PRO A 275 4.83 -25.50 0.12
C PRO A 275 4.91 -25.72 1.63
N LYS A 276 4.95 -24.65 2.43
CA LYS A 276 4.95 -24.71 3.90
C LYS A 276 3.56 -24.60 4.53
N GLY A 277 2.51 -24.40 3.73
CA GLY A 277 1.14 -24.21 4.22
C GLY A 277 0.62 -25.35 5.07
N VAL A 278 0.70 -26.59 4.57
CA VAL A 278 0.27 -27.79 5.32
C VAL A 278 1.00 -27.89 6.65
N SER A 279 2.33 -27.73 6.65
CA SER A 279 3.12 -27.77 7.88
C SER A 279 2.83 -26.61 8.82
N PHE A 280 2.43 -25.45 8.30
CA PHE A 280 2.14 -24.28 9.12
C PHE A 280 0.89 -24.52 9.97
N ILE A 281 -0.16 -25.07 9.35
CA ILE A 281 -1.41 -25.45 10.02
C ILE A 281 -1.22 -26.65 10.93
N ALA A 282 -0.56 -27.71 10.46
CA ALA A 282 -0.35 -28.92 11.25
C ALA A 282 0.43 -28.67 12.56
N ASN A 283 1.34 -27.68 12.56
CA ASN A 283 2.11 -27.28 13.74
C ASN A 283 1.44 -26.19 14.59
N GLY A 284 0.19 -25.83 14.27
CA GLY A 284 -0.62 -24.85 14.99
C GLY A 284 -0.01 -23.46 15.06
N HIS A 285 0.73 -23.02 14.02
CA HIS A 285 1.37 -21.70 14.04
C HIS A 285 0.35 -20.55 14.01
N ASP A 286 -0.75 -20.70 13.27
CA ASP A 286 -1.88 -19.78 13.30
C ASP A 286 -2.53 -19.73 14.70
N LYS A 287 -2.73 -20.88 15.34
CA LYS A 287 -3.25 -20.96 16.70
C LYS A 287 -2.35 -20.22 17.69
N LYS A 288 -1.03 -20.40 17.60
CA LYS A 288 -0.07 -19.69 18.46
C LYS A 288 -0.14 -18.17 18.29
N LEU A 289 -0.32 -17.68 17.06
CA LEU A 289 -0.51 -16.24 16.82
C LEU A 289 -1.81 -15.73 17.50
N ARG A 290 -2.91 -16.48 17.37
CA ARG A 290 -4.19 -16.15 18.01
C ARG A 290 -4.13 -16.19 19.53
N ASP A 291 -3.48 -17.21 20.09
CA ASP A 291 -3.30 -17.38 21.53
C ASP A 291 -2.45 -16.23 22.12
N ASN A 292 -1.63 -15.56 21.29
CA ASN A 292 -0.89 -14.34 21.64
C ASN A 292 -1.66 -13.04 21.32
N GLY A 293 -2.98 -13.13 21.10
CA GLY A 293 -3.86 -11.97 20.94
C GLY A 293 -3.90 -11.34 19.55
N ILE A 294 -3.25 -11.93 18.54
CA ILE A 294 -3.28 -11.41 17.18
C ILE A 294 -4.55 -11.89 16.46
N HIS A 295 -5.27 -10.97 15.82
CA HIS A 295 -6.29 -11.34 14.84
C HIS A 295 -5.62 -11.83 13.56
N VAL A 296 -5.82 -13.10 13.21
CA VAL A 296 -5.24 -13.74 12.02
C VAL A 296 -6.34 -14.12 11.03
N GLN A 297 -6.08 -14.00 9.74
CA GLN A 297 -6.86 -14.64 8.67
C GLN A 297 -5.90 -15.47 7.83
N VAL A 298 -6.29 -16.70 7.55
CA VAL A 298 -5.47 -17.68 6.84
C VAL A 298 -6.17 -17.96 5.51
N PHE A 299 -5.42 -17.92 4.40
CA PHE A 299 -5.94 -18.18 3.07
C PHE A 299 -5.22 -19.35 2.40
N GLY A 300 -5.97 -20.40 2.10
CA GLY A 300 -5.59 -21.55 1.28
C GLY A 300 -6.13 -21.46 -0.14
N ASN A 301 -6.00 -22.55 -0.90
CA ASN A 301 -6.30 -22.58 -2.34
C ASN A 301 -7.79 -22.40 -2.66
N SER A 302 -8.68 -22.77 -1.73
CA SER A 302 -10.14 -22.67 -1.89
C SER A 302 -10.71 -21.34 -1.41
N ASP A 303 -9.91 -20.52 -0.74
CA ASP A 303 -10.43 -19.37 0.00
C ASP A 303 -10.56 -18.16 -0.91
N ARG A 304 -11.67 -17.44 -0.76
CA ARG A 304 -11.77 -16.08 -1.29
C ARG A 304 -11.00 -15.18 -0.34
N MET A 305 -9.94 -14.52 -0.82
CA MET A 305 -9.09 -13.64 -0.02
C MET A 305 -9.80 -12.32 0.33
N ILE A 306 -10.91 -12.41 1.06
CA ILE A 306 -11.73 -11.30 1.51
C ILE A 306 -11.42 -11.02 2.97
N LEU A 307 -11.16 -9.75 3.29
CA LEU A 307 -10.84 -9.31 4.65
C LEU A 307 -12.09 -9.37 5.53
N GLY A 308 -12.05 -10.19 6.56
CA GLY A 308 -13.05 -10.22 7.62
C GLY A 308 -12.97 -9.02 8.57
N THR A 309 -14.11 -8.63 9.12
CA THR A 309 -14.22 -7.62 10.18
C THR A 309 -13.89 -8.20 11.55
N ARG A 310 -13.36 -7.38 12.47
CA ARG A 310 -13.18 -7.81 13.87
C ARG A 310 -14.56 -7.97 14.53
N GLY A 311 -14.85 -9.17 15.03
CA GLY A 311 -16.10 -9.50 15.74
C GLY A 311 -17.22 -10.14 14.91
N ALA A 312 -16.94 -10.51 13.65
CA ALA A 312 -17.80 -11.41 12.86
C ALA A 312 -17.34 -12.88 12.99
#